data_AF-A0A4P6RJD6-F1
#
_entry.id   AF-A0A4P6RJD6-F1
#
_cell.length_a   1.000
_cell.length_b   1.000
_cell.length_c   1.000
_cell.angle_alpha   90.00
_cell.angle_beta   90.00
_cell.angle_gamma   90.00
#
_symmetry.space_group_name_H-M   'P 1'
#
loop_
_entity.id
_entity.type
_entity.pdbx_description
1 polymer ?
#
loop_
_entity_poly.entity_id
_entity_poly.type
_entity_poly.pdbx_seq_one_letter_code
_entity_poly.pdbx_strand_id
1 'polypeptide(L)'
;MKARTLLIGTAFVLGVTGARAQWVVTDPGNLAQSIINMSDNIAHTSKTAVNTAESFAETVKIYEQAKKYYDQLKSVNNLIQDARKVRDIILMVGDVSDIYVTNFGKMMNDENFSPRELDAIAFGYTRLLEESNGVLQDLKQVINVSTLSMTDKDRMDVVDNCYYEMRRYRNLVSYYTNKNIAVSYLRARKKNDLERVMRLYGNETSKYW
;
A
#
# COMPACT_ATOMS: atom_id res chain seq x y z
N MET A 1 68.20 -28.38 -26.02
CA MET A 1 67.43 -29.03 -24.93
C MET A 1 67.04 -27.98 -23.90
N LYS A 2 65.83 -28.12 -23.36
CA LYS A 2 65.12 -27.33 -22.32
C LYS A 2 64.24 -26.19 -22.85
N ALA A 3 63.04 -26.17 -22.28
CA ALA A 3 61.77 -25.74 -22.84
C ALA A 3 61.05 -24.76 -21.89
N ARG A 4 59.84 -24.34 -22.33
CA ARG A 4 58.74 -23.64 -21.59
C ARG A 4 58.91 -22.11 -21.55
N THR A 5 57.91 -21.22 -21.72
CA THR A 5 56.43 -21.24 -21.68
C THR A 5 56.00 -19.83 -22.19
N LEU A 6 55.12 -19.65 -23.20
CA LEU A 6 53.64 -19.44 -23.18
C LEU A 6 53.15 -18.03 -22.73
N LEU A 7 52.14 -17.51 -23.47
CA LEU A 7 51.17 -16.39 -23.23
C LEU A 7 51.47 -15.09 -24.01
N ILE A 8 50.85 -14.82 -25.17
CA ILE A 8 49.46 -14.36 -25.45
C ILE A 8 49.10 -13.06 -24.71
N GLY A 9 49.06 -11.94 -25.45
CA GLY A 9 48.51 -10.65 -25.03
C GLY A 9 47.59 -10.10 -26.12
N THR A 10 46.40 -10.68 -26.21
CA THR A 10 45.35 -10.39 -27.19
C THR A 10 44.72 -9.01 -26.93
N ALA A 11 44.36 -8.36 -28.04
CA ALA A 11 43.67 -7.09 -28.19
C ALA A 11 42.62 -6.75 -27.11
N PHE A 12 42.75 -5.54 -26.54
CA PHE A 12 41.69 -4.86 -25.80
C PHE A 12 40.65 -4.34 -26.81
N VAL A 13 39.67 -5.18 -27.14
CA VAL A 13 38.47 -4.76 -27.86
C VAL A 13 37.61 -3.92 -26.92
N LEU A 14 37.30 -2.71 -27.36
CA LEU A 14 36.32 -1.80 -26.79
C LEU A 14 34.96 -2.52 -26.65
N GLY A 15 34.72 -3.08 -25.47
CA GLY A 15 33.38 -3.45 -25.05
C GLY A 15 32.60 -2.17 -24.83
N VAL A 16 31.70 -1.85 -25.76
CA VAL A 16 30.52 -1.03 -25.51
C VAL A 16 29.75 -1.77 -24.41
N THR A 17 30.03 -1.43 -23.15
CA THR A 17 29.17 -1.82 -22.06
C THR A 17 27.87 -1.08 -22.30
N GLY A 18 26.87 -1.81 -22.80
CA GLY A 18 25.50 -1.34 -22.80
C GLY A 18 25.22 -0.78 -21.43
N ALA A 19 24.81 0.49 -21.38
CA ALA A 19 24.41 1.16 -20.17
C ALA A 19 23.23 0.37 -19.58
N ARG A 20 23.53 -0.61 -18.74
CA ARG A 20 22.56 -1.19 -17.82
C ARG A 20 22.23 -0.03 -16.89
N ALA A 21 21.04 0.52 -17.05
CA ALA A 21 20.45 1.41 -16.05
C ALA A 21 20.48 0.63 -14.73
N GLN A 22 21.50 0.90 -13.93
CA GLN A 22 21.73 0.22 -12.68
C GLN A 22 20.71 0.81 -11.70
N TRP A 23 19.74 -0.01 -11.32
CA TRP A 23 18.84 0.27 -10.19
C TRP A 23 19.71 0.65 -8.99
N VAL A 24 19.74 1.94 -8.67
CA VAL A 24 20.61 2.48 -7.61
C VAL A 24 20.05 2.04 -6.26
N VAL A 25 20.74 1.08 -5.61
CA VAL A 25 20.86 0.76 -4.15
C VAL A 25 19.58 0.63 -3.29
N THR A 26 18.40 0.80 -3.86
CA THR A 26 17.10 0.43 -3.29
C THR A 26 16.27 -0.09 -4.45
N ASP A 27 16.33 -1.40 -4.71
CA ASP A 27 15.53 -2.04 -5.76
C ASP A 27 14.03 -1.87 -5.43
N PRO A 28 13.28 -1.07 -6.20
CA PRO A 28 11.85 -0.85 -5.99
C PRO A 28 11.02 -2.12 -6.13
N GLY A 29 11.55 -3.18 -6.77
CA GLY A 29 10.96 -4.51 -6.74
C GLY A 29 10.97 -5.12 -5.33
N ASN A 30 12.07 -4.97 -4.58
CA ASN A 30 12.16 -5.45 -3.19
C ASN A 30 11.29 -4.62 -2.23
N LEU A 31 11.20 -3.30 -2.46
CA LEU A 31 10.28 -2.44 -1.71
C LEU A 31 8.82 -2.83 -1.98
N ALA A 32 8.47 -3.02 -3.25
CA ALA A 32 7.15 -3.47 -3.66
C ALA A 32 6.80 -4.82 -3.02
N GLN A 33 7.70 -5.80 -3.07
CA GLN A 33 7.45 -7.11 -2.50
C GLN A 33 7.28 -7.07 -0.97
N SER A 34 8.07 -6.24 -0.28
CA SER A 34 7.95 -6.04 1.17
C SER A 34 6.60 -5.43 1.55
N ILE A 35 6.13 -4.45 0.77
CA ILE A 35 4.83 -3.81 0.97
C ILE A 35 3.68 -4.79 0.68
N ILE A 36 3.79 -5.59 -0.37
CA ILE A 36 2.79 -6.61 -0.70
C ILE A 36 2.66 -7.62 0.43
N ASN A 37 3.79 -8.17 0.90
CA ASN A 37 3.79 -9.13 2.01
C ASN A 37 3.20 -8.51 3.29
N MET A 38 3.43 -7.22 3.51
CA MET A 38 2.88 -6.54 4.68
C MET A 38 1.38 -6.28 4.55
N SER A 39 0.92 -5.95 3.35
CA SER A 39 -0.50 -5.79 3.04
C SER A 39 -1.25 -7.11 3.21
N ASP A 40 -0.63 -8.22 2.80
CA ASP A 40 -1.12 -9.58 3.07
C ASP A 40 -1.30 -9.82 4.57
N ASN A 41 -0.31 -9.46 5.38
CA ASN A 41 -0.38 -9.60 6.84
C ASN A 41 -1.49 -8.72 7.44
N ILE A 42 -1.61 -7.45 7.03
CA ILE A 42 -2.68 -6.54 7.49
C ILE A 42 -4.05 -7.15 7.20
N ALA A 43 -4.29 -7.57 5.94
CA ALA A 43 -5.55 -8.14 5.53
C ALA A 43 -5.84 -9.46 6.25
N HIS A 44 -4.83 -10.33 6.40
CA HIS A 44 -4.96 -11.60 7.09
C HIS A 44 -5.29 -11.42 8.58
N THR A 45 -4.50 -10.64 9.31
CA THR A 45 -4.72 -10.34 10.74
C THR A 45 -6.10 -9.69 10.95
N SER A 46 -6.48 -8.75 10.10
CA SER A 46 -7.80 -8.10 10.18
C SER A 46 -8.97 -9.07 9.96
N LYS A 47 -8.73 -10.16 9.22
CA LYS A 47 -9.74 -11.19 8.89
C LYS A 47 -9.86 -12.27 9.96
N THR A 48 -8.75 -12.74 10.52
CA THR A 48 -8.70 -13.96 11.34
C THR A 48 -8.82 -13.70 12.83
N ALA A 49 -8.58 -12.47 13.29
CA ALA A 49 -8.61 -12.16 14.70
C ALA A 49 -10.05 -12.06 15.25
N VAL A 50 -10.23 -12.58 16.47
CA VAL A 50 -11.54 -12.80 17.12
C VAL A 50 -12.02 -11.56 17.86
N ASN A 51 -11.10 -10.69 18.29
CA ASN A 51 -11.39 -9.47 19.03
C ASN A 51 -10.92 -8.23 18.25
N THR A 52 -11.85 -7.35 17.91
CA THR A 52 -11.60 -6.13 17.13
C THR A 52 -10.44 -5.26 17.65
N ALA A 53 -10.32 -5.09 18.96
CA ALA A 53 -9.26 -4.27 19.55
C ALA A 53 -7.88 -4.93 19.41
N GLU A 54 -7.81 -6.25 19.59
CA GLU A 54 -6.58 -7.02 19.39
C GLU A 54 -6.18 -7.03 17.90
N SER A 55 -7.13 -7.32 17.00
CA SER A 55 -6.93 -7.28 15.54
C SER A 55 -6.38 -5.92 15.10
N PHE A 56 -6.97 -4.86 15.64
CA PHE A 56 -6.59 -3.51 15.31
C PHE A 56 -5.19 -3.16 15.84
N ALA A 57 -4.88 -3.49 17.10
CA ALA A 57 -3.56 -3.24 17.67
C ALA A 57 -2.45 -3.96 16.89
N GLU A 58 -2.69 -5.20 16.46
CA GLU A 58 -1.74 -5.93 15.62
C GLU A 58 -1.63 -5.30 14.23
N THR A 59 -2.76 -4.87 13.64
CA THR A 59 -2.76 -4.16 12.36
C THR A 59 -1.97 -2.86 12.42
N VAL A 60 -2.11 -2.07 13.49
CA VAL A 60 -1.33 -0.84 13.73
C VAL A 60 0.17 -1.17 13.73
N LYS A 61 0.57 -2.18 14.50
CA LYS A 61 1.98 -2.62 14.58
C LYS A 61 2.52 -3.02 13.22
N ILE A 62 1.74 -3.75 12.44
CA ILE A 62 2.11 -4.16 11.09
C ILE A 62 2.23 -2.93 10.17
N TYR A 63 1.25 -2.04 10.18
CA TYR A 63 1.26 -0.81 9.39
C TYR A 63 2.46 0.09 9.70
N GLU A 64 2.78 0.31 10.98
CA GLU A 64 3.92 1.13 11.40
C GLU A 64 5.25 0.58 10.89
N GLN A 65 5.42 -0.74 10.92
CA GLN A 65 6.59 -1.40 10.33
C GLN A 65 6.64 -1.24 8.80
N ALA A 66 5.49 -1.19 8.14
CA ALA A 66 5.38 -0.97 6.70
C ALA A 66 5.66 0.47 6.29
N LYS A 67 5.33 1.44 7.16
CA LYS A 67 5.37 2.89 6.87
C LYS A 67 6.71 3.35 6.33
N LYS A 68 7.81 2.85 6.89
CA LYS A 68 9.17 3.15 6.39
C LYS A 68 9.36 2.78 4.90
N TYR A 69 8.77 1.67 4.43
CA TYR A 69 8.88 1.24 3.04
C TYR A 69 8.03 2.12 2.13
N TYR A 70 6.85 2.54 2.60
CA TYR A 70 6.03 3.52 1.87
C TYR A 70 6.75 4.86 1.72
N ASP A 71 7.38 5.35 2.79
CA ASP A 71 8.10 6.64 2.76
C ASP A 71 9.34 6.55 1.87
N GLN A 72 10.07 5.44 1.92
CA GLN A 72 11.17 5.16 0.97
C GLN A 72 10.66 5.13 -0.47
N LEU A 73 9.57 4.41 -0.74
CA LEU A 73 8.99 4.31 -2.08
C LEU A 73 8.52 5.68 -2.61
N LYS A 74 7.97 6.55 -1.75
CA LYS A 74 7.63 7.94 -2.08
C LYS A 74 8.85 8.77 -2.48
N SER A 75 10.00 8.52 -1.85
CA SER A 75 11.25 9.24 -2.11
C SER A 75 11.96 8.81 -3.41
N VAL A 76 11.52 7.72 -4.06
CA VAL A 76 12.11 7.24 -5.31
C VAL A 76 11.76 8.19 -6.46
N ASN A 77 12.79 8.87 -6.96
CA ASN A 77 12.73 9.77 -8.10
C ASN A 77 13.25 9.08 -9.38
N ASN A 78 12.91 9.63 -10.56
CA ASN A 78 13.42 9.20 -11.88
C ASN A 78 12.92 7.82 -12.37
N LEU A 79 11.66 7.49 -12.11
CA LEU A 79 11.02 6.29 -12.65
C LEU A 79 10.48 6.53 -14.08
N ILE A 80 10.61 5.50 -14.93
CA ILE A 80 9.94 5.44 -16.24
C ILE A 80 8.41 5.37 -16.02
N GLN A 81 7.61 5.78 -17.01
CA GLN A 81 6.15 5.91 -16.91
C GLN A 81 5.45 4.70 -16.29
N ASP A 82 5.80 3.50 -16.70
CA ASP A 82 5.16 2.26 -16.23
C ASP A 82 5.49 1.99 -14.76
N ALA A 83 6.76 2.18 -14.38
CA ALA A 83 7.20 2.05 -13.00
C ALA A 83 6.56 3.11 -12.09
N ARG A 84 6.23 4.30 -12.61
CA ARG A 84 5.47 5.31 -11.84
C ARG A 84 4.06 4.81 -11.54
N LYS A 85 3.36 4.22 -12.52
CA LYS A 85 2.00 3.69 -12.31
C LYS A 85 1.99 2.56 -11.30
N VAL A 86 2.93 1.62 -11.40
CA VAL A 86 3.10 0.53 -10.42
C VAL A 86 3.38 1.08 -9.02
N ARG A 87 4.28 2.06 -8.90
CA ARG A 87 4.55 2.74 -7.63
C ARG A 87 3.28 3.37 -7.06
N ASP A 88 2.53 4.09 -7.87
CA ASP A 88 1.32 4.79 -7.43
C ASP A 88 0.24 3.81 -6.94
N ILE A 89 0.10 2.62 -7.56
CA ILE A 89 -0.77 1.54 -7.06
C ILE A 89 -0.37 1.13 -5.65
N ILE A 90 0.92 0.87 -5.45
CA ILE A 90 1.44 0.44 -4.15
C ILE A 90 1.25 1.53 -3.09
N LEU A 91 1.50 2.80 -3.45
CA LEU A 91 1.27 3.93 -2.54
C LEU A 91 -0.21 4.09 -2.16
N MET A 92 -1.14 3.82 -3.08
CA MET A 92 -2.56 3.85 -2.76
C MET A 92 -2.98 2.77 -1.75
N VAL A 93 -2.29 1.63 -1.67
CA VAL A 93 -2.52 0.63 -0.61
C VAL A 93 -2.03 1.14 0.74
N GLY A 94 -0.92 1.86 0.74
CA GLY A 94 -0.44 2.58 1.91
C GLY A 94 -1.47 3.59 2.40
N ASP A 95 -2.09 4.34 1.49
CA ASP A 95 -3.16 5.28 1.80
C ASP A 95 -4.40 4.58 2.37
N VAL A 96 -4.84 3.46 1.79
CA VAL A 96 -5.96 2.66 2.33
C VAL A 96 -5.68 2.21 3.76
N SER A 97 -4.48 1.69 4.00
CA SER A 97 -4.05 1.22 5.32
C SER A 97 -3.96 2.38 6.33
N ASP A 98 -3.43 3.53 5.90
CA ASP A 98 -3.31 4.74 6.72
C ASP A 98 -4.68 5.30 7.11
N ILE A 99 -5.64 5.35 6.17
CA ILE A 99 -7.00 5.79 6.45
C ILE A 99 -7.64 4.89 7.51
N TYR A 100 -7.52 3.57 7.36
CA TYR A 100 -8.05 2.62 8.34
C TYR A 100 -7.42 2.82 9.72
N VAL A 101 -6.10 2.69 9.82
CA VAL A 101 -5.37 2.75 11.10
C VAL A 101 -5.65 4.07 11.81
N THR A 102 -5.60 5.19 11.10
CA THR A 102 -5.77 6.50 11.71
C THR A 102 -7.21 6.76 12.14
N ASN A 103 -8.19 6.47 11.27
CA ASN A 103 -9.58 6.84 11.55
C ASN A 103 -10.30 5.85 12.45
N PHE A 104 -10.00 4.55 12.34
CA PHE A 104 -10.56 3.58 13.27
C PHE A 104 -10.02 3.78 14.68
N GLY A 105 -8.73 4.10 14.83
CA GLY A 105 -8.16 4.49 16.13
C GLY A 105 -8.88 5.69 16.75
N LYS A 106 -9.26 6.69 15.96
CA LYS A 106 -10.10 7.80 16.43
C LYS A 106 -11.51 7.36 16.81
N MET A 107 -12.16 6.52 16.00
CA MET A 107 -13.50 5.99 16.27
C MET A 107 -13.55 5.17 17.57
N MET A 108 -12.50 4.41 17.89
CA MET A 108 -12.39 3.69 19.17
C MET A 108 -12.36 4.63 20.39
N ASN A 109 -11.91 5.88 20.20
CA ASN A 109 -11.88 6.92 21.23
C ASN A 109 -13.10 7.86 21.17
N ASP A 110 -14.10 7.55 20.34
CA ASP A 110 -15.28 8.37 20.17
C ASP A 110 -16.50 7.76 20.87
N GLU A 111 -16.96 8.42 21.93
CA GLU A 111 -18.15 8.08 22.72
C GLU A 111 -19.48 8.08 21.93
N ASN A 112 -19.44 8.45 20.65
CA ASN A 112 -20.59 8.35 19.76
C ASN A 112 -20.76 6.98 19.11
N PHE A 113 -19.82 6.04 19.27
CA PHE A 113 -19.95 4.67 18.79
C PHE A 113 -20.06 3.66 19.95
N SER A 114 -20.99 2.73 19.80
CA SER A 114 -21.06 1.55 20.67
C SER A 114 -20.03 0.49 20.27
N PRO A 115 -19.65 -0.44 21.17
CA PRO A 115 -18.75 -1.55 20.83
C PRO A 115 -19.20 -2.35 19.61
N ARG A 116 -20.49 -2.66 19.50
CA ARG A 116 -21.06 -3.38 18.36
C ARG A 116 -20.95 -2.60 17.04
N GLU A 117 -21.07 -1.27 17.09
CA GLU A 117 -20.85 -0.45 15.89
C GLU A 117 -19.37 -0.44 15.51
N LEU A 118 -18.46 -0.39 16.48
CA LEU A 118 -17.02 -0.49 16.22
C LEU A 118 -16.65 -1.83 15.58
N ASP A 119 -17.24 -2.94 16.03
CA ASP A 119 -17.05 -4.25 15.39
C ASP A 119 -17.53 -4.25 13.93
N ALA A 120 -18.71 -3.68 13.66
CA ALA A 120 -19.24 -3.57 12.31
C ALA A 120 -18.39 -2.65 11.42
N ILE A 121 -17.84 -1.58 11.99
CA ILE A 121 -16.95 -0.66 11.29
C ILE A 121 -15.62 -1.33 10.95
N ALA A 122 -15.01 -2.02 11.91
CA ALA A 122 -13.79 -2.78 11.71
C ALA A 122 -13.97 -3.84 10.62
N PHE A 123 -15.07 -4.59 10.66
CA PHE A 123 -15.40 -5.56 9.61
C PHE A 123 -15.50 -4.91 8.22
N GLY A 124 -16.10 -3.71 8.12
CA GLY A 124 -16.14 -2.96 6.88
C GLY A 124 -14.75 -2.59 6.36
N TYR A 125 -13.85 -2.14 7.23
CA TYR A 125 -12.45 -1.90 6.87
C TYR A 125 -11.71 -3.17 6.47
N THR A 126 -11.90 -4.28 7.19
CA THR A 126 -11.32 -5.59 6.84
C THR A 126 -11.67 -5.98 5.41
N ARG A 127 -12.94 -5.84 5.00
CA ARG A 127 -13.35 -6.14 3.62
C ARG A 127 -12.63 -5.25 2.60
N LEU A 128 -12.52 -3.96 2.88
CA LEU A 128 -11.84 -3.04 1.97
C LEU A 128 -10.34 -3.31 1.85
N LEU A 129 -9.69 -3.74 2.95
CA LEU A 129 -8.31 -4.19 2.95
C LEU A 129 -8.13 -5.49 2.16
N GLU A 130 -9.02 -6.47 2.33
CA GLU A 130 -8.99 -7.73 1.56
C GLU A 130 -9.06 -7.45 0.05
N GLU A 131 -9.99 -6.60 -0.37
CA GLU A 131 -10.18 -6.23 -1.77
C GLU A 131 -8.98 -5.46 -2.34
N SER A 132 -8.43 -4.50 -1.58
CA SER A 132 -7.22 -3.78 -1.96
C SER A 132 -6.02 -4.73 -2.08
N ASN A 133 -5.93 -5.71 -1.19
CA ASN A 133 -4.88 -6.71 -1.23
C ASN A 133 -5.02 -7.66 -2.44
N GLY A 134 -6.24 -7.98 -2.88
CA GLY A 134 -6.47 -8.72 -4.12
C GLY A 134 -5.83 -8.05 -5.34
N VAL A 135 -5.98 -6.72 -5.46
CA VAL A 135 -5.33 -5.94 -6.53
C VAL A 135 -3.80 -6.01 -6.47
N LEU A 136 -3.22 -6.07 -5.26
CA LEU A 136 -1.78 -6.25 -5.12
C LEU A 136 -1.31 -7.64 -5.55
N GLN A 137 -2.12 -8.68 -5.35
CA GLN A 137 -1.79 -10.02 -5.83
C GLN A 137 -1.81 -10.09 -7.36
N ASP A 138 -2.74 -9.38 -8.01
CA ASP A 138 -2.76 -9.25 -9.46
C ASP A 138 -1.53 -8.47 -9.97
N LEU A 139 -1.18 -7.37 -9.29
CA LEU A 139 0.03 -6.60 -9.60
C LEU A 139 1.32 -7.43 -9.39
N LYS A 140 1.35 -8.30 -8.37
CA LYS A 140 2.48 -9.18 -8.09
C LYS A 140 2.74 -10.16 -9.23
N GLN A 141 1.69 -10.64 -9.89
CA GLN A 141 1.84 -11.50 -11.08
C GLN A 141 2.62 -10.75 -12.17
N VAL A 142 2.25 -9.50 -12.44
CA VAL A 142 2.95 -8.64 -13.42
C VAL A 142 4.43 -8.45 -13.08
N ILE A 143 4.77 -8.29 -11.79
CA ILE A 143 6.15 -8.07 -11.34
C ILE A 143 7.00 -9.35 -11.41
N ASN A 144 6.39 -10.53 -11.20
CA ASN A 144 7.12 -11.79 -11.02
C ASN A 144 7.15 -12.71 -12.26
N VAL A 145 6.29 -12.53 -13.28
CA VAL A 145 6.31 -13.41 -14.47
C VAL A 145 7.57 -13.13 -15.29
N SER A 146 8.32 -14.18 -15.62
CA SER A 146 9.43 -14.08 -16.59
C SER A 146 8.89 -13.61 -17.95
N THR A 147 9.71 -12.88 -18.70
CA THR A 147 9.35 -12.22 -19.96
C THR A 147 8.89 -13.14 -21.11
N LEU A 148 8.71 -14.45 -20.86
CA LEU A 148 8.41 -15.47 -21.87
C LEU A 148 6.91 -15.77 -22.06
N SER A 149 6.02 -15.33 -21.16
CA SER A 149 4.60 -15.72 -21.20
C SER A 149 3.60 -14.59 -21.46
N MET A 150 4.02 -13.32 -21.42
CA MET A 150 3.12 -12.16 -21.55
C MET A 150 3.77 -11.05 -22.37
N THR A 151 3.01 -10.45 -23.31
CA THR A 151 3.50 -9.31 -24.10
C THR A 151 3.56 -8.04 -23.25
N ASP A 152 4.34 -7.05 -23.68
CA ASP A 152 4.40 -5.76 -22.98
C ASP A 152 3.04 -5.04 -22.96
N LYS A 153 2.20 -5.26 -23.98
CA LYS A 153 0.82 -4.76 -24.02
C LYS A 153 -0.05 -5.41 -22.96
N ASP A 154 -0.07 -6.73 -22.91
CA ASP A 154 -0.87 -7.47 -21.93
C ASP A 154 -0.44 -7.09 -20.50
N ARG A 155 0.87 -6.90 -20.29
CA ARG A 155 1.41 -6.40 -19.02
C ARG A 155 0.81 -5.05 -18.64
N MET A 156 0.80 -4.12 -19.60
CA MET A 156 0.30 -2.77 -19.35
C MET A 156 -1.20 -2.73 -19.10
N ASP A 157 -1.97 -3.55 -19.82
CA ASP A 157 -3.42 -3.66 -19.63
C ASP A 157 -3.76 -4.14 -18.20
N VAL A 158 -2.98 -5.08 -17.64
CA VAL A 158 -3.14 -5.51 -16.23
C VAL A 158 -2.77 -4.39 -15.25
N VAL A 159 -1.67 -3.67 -15.47
CA VAL A 159 -1.28 -2.53 -14.60
C VAL A 159 -2.35 -1.44 -14.62
N ASP A 160 -2.92 -1.14 -15.78
CA ASP A 160 -3.99 -0.15 -15.93
C ASP A 160 -5.26 -0.54 -15.18
N ASN A 161 -5.65 -1.82 -15.28
CA ASN A 161 -6.76 -2.35 -14.51
C ASN A 161 -6.47 -2.24 -13.00
N CYS A 162 -5.30 -2.69 -12.54
CA CYS A 162 -4.91 -2.60 -11.13
C CYS A 162 -4.94 -1.14 -10.62
N TYR A 163 -4.47 -0.19 -11.44
CA TYR A 163 -4.52 1.23 -11.10
C TYR A 163 -5.95 1.75 -10.93
N TYR A 164 -6.85 1.40 -11.85
CA TYR A 164 -8.25 1.79 -11.77
C TYR A 164 -8.94 1.19 -10.52
N GLU A 165 -8.76 -0.11 -10.29
CA GLU A 165 -9.35 -0.84 -9.17
C GLU A 165 -8.85 -0.29 -7.83
N MET A 166 -7.53 -0.13 -7.68
CA MET A 166 -6.93 0.40 -6.45
C MET A 166 -7.42 1.81 -6.13
N ARG A 167 -7.51 2.68 -7.14
CA ARG A 167 -8.06 4.03 -6.97
C ARG A 167 -9.53 3.99 -6.54
N ARG A 168 -10.33 3.07 -7.07
CA ARG A 168 -11.71 2.86 -6.63
C ARG A 168 -11.77 2.45 -5.16
N TYR A 169 -10.95 1.49 -4.73
CA TYR A 169 -10.93 1.04 -3.33
C TYR A 169 -10.46 2.13 -2.38
N ARG A 170 -9.43 2.90 -2.73
CA ARG A 170 -9.00 4.08 -1.95
C ARG A 170 -10.13 5.09 -1.75
N ASN A 171 -10.89 5.38 -2.81
CA ASN A 171 -12.03 6.29 -2.74
C ASN A 171 -13.17 5.70 -1.89
N LEU A 172 -13.42 4.40 -2.02
CA LEU A 172 -14.46 3.71 -1.27
C LEU A 172 -14.15 3.69 0.23
N VAL A 173 -12.89 3.45 0.61
CA VAL A 173 -12.42 3.54 2.01
C VAL A 173 -12.63 4.95 2.54
N SER A 174 -12.19 5.97 1.80
CA SER A 174 -12.39 7.38 2.19
C SER A 174 -13.87 7.72 2.39
N TYR A 175 -14.73 7.29 1.46
CA TYR A 175 -16.18 7.47 1.56
C TYR A 175 -16.78 6.74 2.77
N TYR A 176 -16.39 5.49 2.99
CA TYR A 176 -16.84 4.67 4.12
C TYR A 176 -16.46 5.32 5.45
N THR A 177 -15.22 5.80 5.58
CA THR A 177 -14.72 6.53 6.74
C THR A 177 -15.52 7.80 6.98
N ASN A 178 -15.68 8.65 5.96
CA ASN A 178 -16.40 9.90 6.06
C ASN A 178 -17.87 9.70 6.44
N LYS A 179 -18.51 8.64 5.94
CA LYS A 179 -19.89 8.29 6.30
C LYS A 179 -20.01 7.95 7.80
N ASN A 180 -19.08 7.17 8.35
CA ASN A 180 -19.07 6.86 9.78
C ASN A 180 -18.82 8.11 10.64
N ILE A 181 -17.84 8.94 10.25
CA ILE A 181 -17.56 10.22 10.93
C ILE A 181 -18.78 11.15 10.91
N ALA A 182 -19.51 11.22 9.79
CA ALA A 182 -20.74 12.01 9.68
C ALA A 182 -21.82 11.58 10.69
N VAL A 183 -21.95 10.27 10.96
CA VAL A 183 -22.85 9.76 12.00
C VAL A 183 -22.44 10.28 13.38
N SER A 184 -21.14 10.28 13.69
CA SER A 184 -20.63 10.86 14.93
C SER A 184 -20.97 12.35 15.05
N TYR A 185 -20.72 13.15 14.01
CA TYR A 185 -21.09 14.57 14.00
C TYR A 185 -22.58 14.80 14.27
N LEU A 186 -23.47 14.02 13.65
CA LEU A 186 -24.91 14.13 13.88
C LEU A 186 -25.30 13.81 15.33
N ARG A 187 -24.64 12.82 15.95
CA ARG A 187 -24.87 12.45 17.36
C ARG A 187 -24.31 13.50 18.31
N ALA A 188 -23.11 13.99 18.05
CA ALA A 188 -22.46 15.04 18.84
C ALA A 188 -23.27 16.34 18.85
N ARG A 189 -23.87 16.72 17.71
CA ARG A 189 -24.78 17.87 17.63
C ARG A 189 -25.98 17.74 18.57
N LYS A 190 -26.55 16.54 18.70
CA LYS A 190 -27.68 16.28 19.60
C LYS A 190 -27.27 16.31 21.09
N LYS A 191 -26.02 15.97 21.38
CA LYS A 191 -25.44 15.96 22.75
C LYS A 191 -24.78 17.28 23.15
N ASN A 192 -24.77 18.29 22.28
CA ASN A 192 -24.02 19.53 22.46
C ASN A 192 -22.50 19.32 22.66
N ASP A 193 -21.93 18.32 21.97
CA ASP A 193 -20.53 17.90 22.06
C ASP A 193 -19.79 18.04 20.70
N LEU A 194 -20.29 18.92 19.84
CA LEU A 194 -19.77 19.06 18.46
C LEU A 194 -18.28 19.46 18.44
N GLU A 195 -17.86 20.34 19.34
CA GLU A 195 -16.49 20.85 19.38
C GLU A 195 -15.46 19.74 19.65
N ARG A 196 -15.75 18.80 20.56
CA ARG A 196 -14.87 17.66 20.84
C ARG A 196 -14.70 16.79 19.59
N VAL A 197 -15.80 16.47 18.91
CA VAL A 197 -15.77 15.64 17.69
C VAL A 197 -15.09 16.37 16.53
N MET A 198 -15.25 17.69 16.42
CA MET A 198 -14.51 18.51 15.45
C MET A 198 -13.01 18.50 15.74
N ARG A 199 -12.56 18.53 16.99
CA ARG A 199 -11.14 18.38 17.32
C ARG A 199 -10.61 16.98 17.01
N LEU A 200 -11.43 15.95 17.20
CA LEU A 200 -11.05 14.57 16.94
C LEU A 200 -10.82 14.29 15.44
N TYR A 201 -11.68 14.81 14.57
CA TYR A 201 -11.65 14.50 13.12
C TYR A 201 -11.24 15.66 12.19
N GLY A 202 -11.33 16.91 12.63
CA GLY A 202 -11.37 18.11 11.77
C GLY A 202 -10.09 18.48 11.00
N ASN A 203 -8.96 17.82 11.26
CA ASN A 203 -7.73 18.04 10.49
C ASN A 203 -7.62 17.16 9.23
N GLU A 204 -8.37 16.06 9.14
CA GLU A 204 -8.13 15.02 8.14
C GLU A 204 -9.18 14.94 7.04
N THR A 205 -10.43 15.26 7.36
CA THR A 205 -11.48 15.39 6.37
C THR A 205 -11.01 16.35 5.25
N SER A 206 -10.28 17.42 5.61
CA SER A 206 -9.55 18.37 4.77
C SER A 206 -8.62 17.83 3.68
N LYS A 207 -8.09 16.62 3.83
CA LYS A 207 -7.02 16.10 2.95
C LYS A 207 -7.51 15.29 1.75
N TYR A 208 -8.76 14.85 1.75
CA TYR A 208 -9.28 13.88 0.79
C TYR A 208 -10.41 14.43 -0.10
N TRP A 209 -10.63 15.74 -0.08
CA TRP A 209 -11.46 16.48 -1.02
C TRP A 209 -10.65 17.45 -1.87
#